data_AF-A0A0Q7I669-F1
#
_entry.id   AF-A0A0Q7I669-F1
#
_cell.length_a   1.000
_cell.length_b   1.000
_cell.length_c   1.000
_cell.angle_alpha   90.00
_cell.angle_beta   90.00
_cell.angle_gamma   90.00
#
_symmetry.space_group_name_H-M   'P 1'
#
loop_
_entity.id
_entity.type
_entity.pdbx_description
1 polymer ?
#
loop_
_entity_poly.entity_id
_entity_poly.type
_entity_poly.pdbx_seq_one_letter_code
_entity_poly.pdbx_strand_id
1 'polypeptide(L)'
;MAGLAASFDVGAASIQIAPVRVVLQPQRPVASLVVTNDGADEIAMQAEVMSWSQKDRQDVHAPTREVLVNPAIFRIPAGGRQIVRLGLQAPALAEERSYRIFLRQLPRDRAPSDGNGTGSELRTLLQLVLPIFVPPSSPAGAPSVAWHLRAPDAGAQPAASAPALTIDNLGREHLQVTQVTVRHADGRELLRQRMSVYALPQQSAALPVALPPLPPGTRLQFEAQADSEAPLPPVFLQVPGATAATP
;
A
#
# COMPACT_ATOMS: atom_id res chain seq x y z
N MET A 1 -12.73 12.81 48.89
CA MET A 1 -13.20 13.14 47.53
C MET A 1 -12.56 12.16 46.56
N ALA A 2 -13.24 11.06 46.27
CA ALA A 2 -12.75 10.04 45.33
C ALA A 2 -13.07 10.52 43.91
N GLY A 3 -12.03 10.69 43.07
CA GLY A 3 -12.19 11.07 41.68
C GLY A 3 -12.65 9.88 40.85
N LEU A 4 -13.82 10.00 40.20
CA LEU A 4 -14.27 9.07 39.18
C LEU A 4 -13.34 9.18 37.96
N ALA A 5 -12.61 8.10 37.65
CA ALA A 5 -12.00 7.93 36.35
C ALA A 5 -13.10 7.59 35.34
N ALA A 6 -13.36 8.49 34.39
CA ALA A 6 -14.21 8.21 33.25
C ALA A 6 -13.40 7.36 32.25
N SER A 7 -13.73 6.08 32.14
CA SER A 7 -13.25 5.24 31.04
C SER A 7 -13.99 5.65 29.77
N PHE A 8 -13.28 6.22 28.81
CA PHE A 8 -13.81 6.41 27.47
C PHE A 8 -13.58 5.10 26.69
N ASP A 9 -14.63 4.33 26.45
CA ASP A 9 -14.59 3.24 25.48
C ASP A 9 -14.50 3.85 24.08
N VAL A 10 -13.28 3.92 23.54
CA VAL A 10 -13.08 4.12 22.11
C VAL A 10 -13.45 2.79 21.44
N GLY A 11 -14.72 2.68 21.03
CA GLY A 11 -15.20 1.55 20.23
C GLY A 11 -14.59 1.59 18.83
N ALA A 12 -13.35 1.16 18.68
CA ALA A 12 -12.76 0.94 17.36
C ALA A 12 -13.45 -0.25 16.70
N ALA A 13 -13.95 -0.09 15.47
CA ALA A 13 -14.40 -1.22 14.67
C ALA A 13 -13.21 -2.16 14.43
N SER A 14 -13.25 -3.36 15.00
CA SER A 14 -12.20 -4.37 14.87
C SER A 14 -12.54 -5.29 13.69
N ILE A 15 -11.98 -4.98 12.52
CA ILE A 15 -12.15 -5.78 11.31
C ILE A 15 -10.88 -6.59 11.04
N GLN A 16 -11.04 -7.90 10.85
CA GLN A 16 -9.97 -8.77 10.37
C GLN A 16 -10.23 -9.19 8.93
N ILE A 17 -9.16 -9.30 8.14
CA ILE A 17 -9.24 -9.78 6.77
C ILE A 17 -8.21 -10.87 6.51
N ALA A 18 -8.64 -11.93 5.83
CA ALA A 18 -7.75 -12.98 5.33
C ALA A 18 -8.15 -13.41 3.90
N PRO A 19 -7.19 -13.52 2.95
CA PRO A 19 -5.79 -13.10 3.05
C PRO A 19 -5.61 -11.58 2.89
N VAL A 20 -4.45 -11.04 3.28
CA VAL A 20 -4.09 -9.62 3.07
C VAL A 20 -3.53 -9.31 1.66
N ARG A 21 -3.36 -10.35 0.84
CA ARG A 21 -2.97 -10.30 -0.56
C ARG A 21 -3.70 -11.39 -1.31
N VAL A 22 -4.28 -11.06 -2.46
CA VAL A 22 -4.98 -12.02 -3.31
C VAL A 22 -4.18 -12.26 -4.58
N VAL A 23 -4.07 -13.52 -4.98
CA VAL A 23 -3.51 -13.91 -6.27
C VAL A 23 -4.57 -14.67 -7.04
N LEU A 24 -4.92 -14.20 -8.23
CA LEU A 24 -5.86 -14.83 -9.16
C LEU A 24 -5.07 -15.49 -10.29
N GLN A 25 -4.97 -16.81 -10.28
CA GLN A 25 -4.23 -17.52 -11.33
C GLN A 25 -5.10 -17.65 -12.58
N PRO A 26 -4.53 -17.59 -13.79
CA PRO A 26 -5.30 -17.80 -15.03
C PRO A 26 -6.04 -19.15 -15.05
N GLN A 27 -5.43 -20.20 -14.49
CA GLN A 27 -6.02 -21.54 -14.39
C GLN A 27 -6.98 -21.71 -13.20
N ARG A 28 -6.90 -20.80 -12.21
CA ARG A 28 -7.80 -20.73 -11.05
C ARG A 28 -8.30 -19.30 -10.91
N PRO A 29 -9.25 -18.87 -11.77
CA PRO A 29 -9.64 -17.47 -11.89
C PRO A 29 -10.53 -17.02 -10.73
N VAL A 30 -10.57 -17.72 -9.60
CA VAL A 30 -11.45 -17.41 -8.47
C VAL A 30 -10.65 -17.45 -7.16
N ALA A 31 -10.88 -16.47 -6.31
CA ALA A 31 -10.35 -16.41 -4.94
C ALA A 31 -11.45 -16.00 -3.96
N SER A 32 -11.20 -16.22 -2.67
CA SER A 32 -12.10 -15.80 -1.59
C SER A 32 -11.34 -14.97 -0.56
N LEU A 33 -11.99 -13.91 -0.11
CA LEU A 33 -11.55 -13.02 0.94
C LEU A 33 -12.55 -13.13 2.09
N VAL A 34 -12.08 -13.44 3.29
CA VAL A 34 -12.91 -13.50 4.50
C VAL A 34 -12.74 -12.21 5.26
N VAL A 35 -13.85 -11.52 5.54
CA VAL A 35 -13.91 -10.33 6.37
C VAL A 35 -14.64 -10.69 7.66
N THR A 36 -13.98 -10.51 8.79
CA THR A 36 -14.54 -10.81 10.12
C THR A 36 -14.76 -9.51 10.88
N ASN A 37 -15.91 -9.39 11.51
CA ASN A 37 -16.24 -8.29 12.40
C ASN A 37 -16.08 -8.76 13.85
N ASP A 38 -14.97 -8.41 14.49
CA ASP A 38 -14.75 -8.67 15.93
C ASP A 38 -15.37 -7.58 16.81
N GLY A 39 -16.08 -6.62 16.21
CA GLY A 39 -16.75 -5.53 16.90
C GLY A 39 -18.05 -5.95 17.56
N ALA A 40 -18.54 -5.09 18.46
CA ALA A 40 -19.77 -5.32 19.22
C ALA A 40 -21.06 -5.06 18.43
N ASP A 41 -20.96 -4.44 17.25
CA ASP A 41 -22.11 -4.00 16.46
C ASP A 41 -22.02 -4.48 15.01
N GLU A 42 -23.16 -4.61 14.32
CA GLU A 42 -23.20 -4.89 12.88
C GLU A 42 -22.48 -3.80 12.06
N ILE A 43 -21.72 -4.20 11.05
CA ILE A 43 -21.15 -3.30 10.06
C ILE A 43 -21.70 -3.57 8.66
N ALA A 44 -21.98 -2.50 7.91
CA ALA A 44 -22.27 -2.58 6.48
C ALA A 44 -21.02 -2.19 5.69
N MET A 45 -20.69 -2.92 4.64
CA MET A 45 -19.53 -2.65 3.80
C MET A 45 -19.87 -2.70 2.31
N GLN A 46 -19.11 -1.94 1.53
CA GLN A 46 -19.04 -2.02 0.08
C GLN A 46 -17.66 -2.53 -0.33
N ALA A 47 -17.64 -3.48 -1.26
CA ALA A 47 -16.46 -3.99 -1.93
C ALA A 47 -16.43 -3.55 -3.39
N GLU A 48 -15.31 -2.98 -3.82
CA GLU A 48 -15.09 -2.51 -5.20
C GLU A 48 -13.68 -2.88 -5.65
N VAL A 49 -13.53 -3.36 -6.88
CA VAL A 49 -12.20 -3.66 -7.46
C VAL A 49 -11.87 -2.64 -8.54
N MET A 50 -10.66 -2.10 -8.47
CA MET A 50 -10.13 -1.11 -9.40
C MET A 50 -8.84 -1.63 -10.01
N SER A 51 -8.56 -1.30 -11.28
CA SER A 51 -7.22 -1.49 -11.84
C SER A 51 -6.23 -0.59 -11.11
N TRP A 52 -4.98 -1.03 -11.02
CA TRP A 52 -3.93 -0.30 -10.33
C TRP A 52 -2.72 -0.16 -11.24
N SER A 53 -2.32 1.09 -11.43
CA SER A 53 -1.10 1.47 -12.12
C SER A 53 -0.36 2.54 -11.32
N GLN A 54 0.85 2.89 -11.74
CA GLN A 54 1.65 3.94 -11.16
C GLN A 54 2.00 4.95 -12.23
N LYS A 55 1.63 6.21 -11.99
CA LYS A 55 1.96 7.35 -12.85
C LYS A 55 2.69 8.37 -12.01
N ASP A 56 3.81 8.89 -12.52
CA ASP A 56 4.66 9.85 -11.80
C ASP A 56 5.07 9.35 -10.40
N ARG A 57 5.21 8.02 -10.26
CA ARG A 57 5.52 7.28 -9.02
C ARG A 57 4.42 7.29 -7.94
N GLN A 58 3.19 7.62 -8.33
CA GLN A 58 2.01 7.60 -7.46
C GLN A 58 1.02 6.56 -7.93
N ASP A 59 0.33 5.93 -6.97
CA ASP A 59 -0.71 4.96 -7.25
C ASP A 59 -1.91 5.64 -7.95
N VAL A 60 -2.33 5.07 -9.08
CA VAL A 60 -3.50 5.45 -9.85
C VAL A 60 -4.47 4.29 -9.88
N HIS A 61 -5.75 4.59 -9.66
CA HIS A 61 -6.82 3.60 -9.64
C HIS A 61 -7.91 3.96 -10.65
N ALA A 62 -8.35 2.99 -11.45
CA ALA A 62 -9.41 3.20 -12.42
C ALA A 62 -10.46 2.07 -12.38
N PRO A 63 -11.73 2.36 -12.70
CA PRO A 63 -12.76 1.33 -12.78
C PRO A 63 -12.37 0.21 -13.76
N THR A 64 -12.66 -1.04 -13.39
CA THR A 64 -12.39 -2.21 -14.23
C THR A 64 -13.58 -3.18 -14.25
N ARG A 65 -13.65 -3.98 -15.31
CA ARG A 65 -14.58 -5.12 -15.44
C ARG A 65 -13.85 -6.47 -15.46
N GLU A 66 -12.53 -6.44 -15.34
CA GLU A 66 -11.67 -7.61 -15.48
C GLU A 66 -11.65 -8.48 -14.23
N VAL A 67 -11.97 -7.91 -13.08
CA VAL A 67 -12.09 -8.64 -11.82
C VAL A 67 -13.46 -8.34 -11.21
N LEU A 68 -14.28 -9.36 -11.07
CA LEU A 68 -15.59 -9.29 -10.43
C LEU A 68 -15.46 -9.52 -8.92
N VAL A 69 -16.33 -8.86 -8.17
CA VAL A 69 -16.47 -9.01 -6.72
C VAL A 69 -17.91 -9.34 -6.34
N ASN A 70 -18.10 -10.33 -5.47
CA ASN A 70 -19.43 -10.78 -5.04
C ASN A 70 -19.42 -11.33 -3.59
N PRO A 71 -20.26 -10.82 -2.66
CA PRO A 71 -21.15 -9.67 -2.84
C PRO A 71 -20.39 -8.34 -2.86
N ALA A 72 -20.92 -7.36 -3.60
CA ALA A 72 -20.37 -6.00 -3.65
C ALA A 72 -20.84 -5.13 -2.48
N ILE A 73 -21.99 -5.44 -1.86
CA ILE A 73 -22.48 -4.79 -0.64
C ILE A 73 -23.00 -5.88 0.30
N PHE A 74 -22.62 -5.81 1.56
CA PHE A 74 -22.99 -6.81 2.56
C PHE A 74 -22.97 -6.24 3.98
N ARG A 75 -23.59 -6.97 4.90
CA ARG A 75 -23.59 -6.68 6.34
C ARG A 75 -22.91 -7.83 7.08
N ILE A 76 -22.13 -7.50 8.11
CA ILE A 76 -21.49 -8.48 8.98
C ILE A 76 -21.98 -8.23 10.41
N PRO A 77 -22.72 -9.18 11.01
CA PRO A 77 -23.12 -9.11 12.42
C PRO A 77 -21.91 -8.97 13.35
N ALA A 78 -22.14 -8.56 14.59
CA ALA A 78 -21.14 -8.59 15.65
C ALA A 78 -20.59 -10.02 15.84
N GLY A 79 -19.26 -10.18 15.89
CA GLY A 79 -18.60 -11.50 15.91
C GLY A 79 -18.76 -12.32 14.62
N GLY A 80 -19.41 -11.77 13.59
CA GLY A 80 -19.74 -12.44 12.35
C GLY A 80 -18.61 -12.43 11.32
N ARG A 81 -18.78 -13.20 10.25
CA ARG A 81 -17.87 -13.21 9.10
C ARG A 81 -18.63 -13.20 7.77
N GLN A 82 -18.04 -12.56 6.77
CA GLN A 82 -18.51 -12.56 5.39
C GLN A 82 -17.42 -13.08 4.45
N ILE A 83 -17.81 -13.94 3.51
CA ILE A 83 -16.94 -14.36 2.40
C ILE A 83 -17.25 -13.49 1.18
N VAL A 84 -16.23 -12.79 0.68
CA VAL A 84 -16.24 -12.03 -0.56
C VAL A 84 -15.49 -12.81 -1.62
N ARG A 85 -16.18 -13.17 -2.70
CA ARG A 85 -15.63 -13.94 -3.83
C ARG A 85 -15.11 -12.97 -4.90
N LEU A 86 -13.93 -13.28 -5.42
CA LEU A 86 -13.28 -12.55 -6.50
C LEU A 86 -13.17 -13.47 -7.72
N GLY A 87 -13.46 -12.95 -8.91
CA GLY A 87 -13.42 -13.71 -10.16
C GLY A 87 -12.74 -12.95 -11.29
N LEU A 88 -11.76 -13.56 -11.95
CA LEU A 88 -11.06 -12.99 -13.11
C LEU A 88 -11.85 -13.26 -14.40
N GLN A 89 -12.12 -12.20 -15.17
CA GLN A 89 -12.76 -12.21 -16.49
C GLN A 89 -11.84 -11.68 -17.60
N ALA A 90 -10.53 -11.74 -17.39
CA ALA A 90 -9.54 -11.33 -18.36
C ALA A 90 -8.53 -12.46 -18.62
N PRO A 91 -7.97 -12.54 -19.84
CA PRO A 91 -6.88 -13.46 -20.12
C PRO A 91 -5.59 -13.02 -19.42
N ALA A 92 -4.73 -13.99 -19.13
CA ALA A 92 -3.36 -13.72 -18.70
C ALA A 92 -2.57 -12.99 -19.80
N LEU A 93 -1.63 -12.14 -19.40
CA LEU A 93 -0.71 -11.45 -20.31
C LEU A 93 0.74 -11.84 -20.06
N ALA A 94 1.65 -11.34 -20.90
CA ALA A 94 3.09 -11.51 -20.74
C ALA A 94 3.65 -10.83 -19.48
N GLU A 95 2.92 -9.86 -18.94
CA GLU A 95 3.19 -9.12 -17.70
C GLU A 95 2.05 -9.32 -16.70
N GLU A 96 2.36 -9.15 -15.42
CA GLU A 96 1.39 -9.21 -14.35
C GLU A 96 0.36 -8.08 -14.48
N ARG A 97 -0.90 -8.37 -14.16
CA ARG A 97 -1.91 -7.34 -13.96
C ARG A 97 -2.14 -7.09 -12.48
N SER A 98 -2.23 -5.81 -12.11
CA SER A 98 -2.38 -5.37 -10.74
C SER A 98 -3.72 -4.66 -10.55
N TYR A 99 -4.41 -5.01 -9.46
CA TYR A 99 -5.66 -4.42 -9.07
C TYR A 99 -5.66 -4.17 -7.56
N ARG A 100 -6.62 -3.40 -7.08
CA ARG A 100 -6.89 -3.28 -5.64
C ARG A 100 -8.37 -3.47 -5.36
N ILE A 101 -8.67 -4.21 -4.30
CA ILE A 101 -10.01 -4.24 -3.70
C ILE A 101 -10.09 -3.20 -2.60
N PHE A 102 -11.09 -2.34 -2.68
CA PHE A 102 -11.48 -1.36 -1.68
C PHE A 102 -12.65 -1.93 -0.90
N LEU A 103 -12.49 -2.05 0.41
CA LEU A 103 -13.53 -2.42 1.36
C LEU A 103 -13.84 -1.20 2.21
N ARG A 104 -14.97 -0.55 1.92
CA ARG A 104 -15.41 0.68 2.59
C ARG A 104 -16.56 0.38 3.52
N GLN A 105 -16.45 0.79 4.78
CA GLN A 105 -17.57 0.78 5.70
C GLN A 105 -18.59 1.85 5.26
N LEU A 106 -19.85 1.47 5.20
CA LEU A 106 -20.95 2.37 4.92
C LEU A 106 -21.44 3.01 6.24
N PRO A 107 -21.90 4.28 6.21
CA PRO A 107 -22.54 4.90 7.36
C PRO A 107 -23.74 4.06 7.84
N ARG A 108 -23.94 4.00 9.16
CA ARG A 108 -25.17 3.41 9.71
C ARG A 108 -26.30 4.41 9.61
N ASP A 109 -27.45 3.97 9.13
CA ASP A 109 -28.70 4.71 9.25
C ASP A 109 -29.15 4.64 10.72
N ARG A 110 -28.71 5.60 11.55
CA ARG A 110 -29.33 5.81 12.88
C ARG A 110 -30.27 7.00 12.75
N ALA A 111 -31.54 6.81 13.11
CA ALA A 111 -32.45 7.92 13.32
C ALA A 111 -31.79 8.91 14.31
N PRO A 112 -31.91 10.24 14.09
CA PRO A 112 -31.38 11.22 15.02
C PRO A 112 -31.92 10.90 16.41
N SER A 113 -31.02 10.66 17.36
CA SER A 113 -31.41 10.47 18.76
C SER A 113 -32.17 11.70 19.22
N ASP A 114 -33.38 11.49 19.72
CA ASP A 114 -34.20 12.51 20.36
C ASP A 114 -33.37 13.29 21.40
N GLY A 115 -33.67 14.58 21.51
CA GLY A 115 -32.80 15.62 22.04
C GLY A 115 -32.09 15.38 23.38
N ASN A 116 -30.99 16.13 23.54
CA ASN A 116 -30.17 16.38 24.74
C ASN A 116 -28.80 15.68 24.84
N GLY A 117 -27.97 15.79 23.80
CA GLY A 117 -26.54 15.45 23.90
C GLY A 117 -25.65 16.49 23.21
N THR A 118 -25.12 17.45 23.97
CA THR A 118 -23.96 18.27 23.59
C THR A 118 -22.74 17.37 23.42
N GLY A 119 -22.52 16.89 22.20
CA GLY A 119 -21.31 16.16 21.83
C GLY A 119 -21.31 15.87 20.33
N SER A 120 -20.41 16.52 19.59
CA SER A 120 -20.15 16.14 18.20
C SER A 120 -19.46 14.78 18.21
N GLU A 121 -20.21 13.70 18.04
CA GLU A 121 -19.66 12.35 17.96
C GLU A 121 -18.88 12.21 16.65
N LEU A 122 -17.55 12.29 16.72
CA LEU A 122 -16.67 12.09 15.57
C LEU A 122 -16.78 10.62 15.11
N ARG A 123 -17.45 10.39 13.98
CA ARG A 123 -17.57 9.05 13.38
C ARG A 123 -16.50 8.87 12.31
N THR A 124 -15.56 7.97 12.56
CA THR A 124 -14.57 7.55 11.57
C THR A 124 -15.13 6.36 10.78
N LEU A 125 -15.10 6.45 9.44
CA LEU A 125 -15.44 5.33 8.56
C LEU A 125 -14.17 4.61 8.13
N LEU A 126 -14.18 3.28 8.24
CA LEU A 126 -13.05 2.45 7.86
C LEU A 126 -13.01 2.24 6.33
N GLN A 127 -11.82 2.38 5.74
CA GLN A 127 -11.53 1.93 4.38
C GLN A 127 -10.27 1.07 4.38
N LEU A 128 -10.40 -0.17 3.91
CA LEU A 128 -9.30 -1.12 3.76
C LEU A 128 -9.04 -1.31 2.27
N VAL A 129 -7.76 -1.36 1.89
CA VAL A 129 -7.36 -1.51 0.49
C VAL A 129 -6.33 -2.63 0.40
N LEU A 130 -6.64 -3.66 -0.39
CA LEU A 130 -5.79 -4.85 -0.53
C LEU A 130 -5.39 -5.07 -1.98
N PRO A 131 -4.15 -5.54 -2.24
CA PRO A 131 -3.70 -5.84 -3.58
C PRO A 131 -4.28 -7.17 -4.10
N ILE A 132 -4.60 -7.17 -5.38
CA ILE A 132 -4.94 -8.36 -6.15
C ILE A 132 -3.98 -8.43 -7.34
N PHE A 133 -3.30 -9.56 -7.50
CA PHE A 133 -2.35 -9.78 -8.59
C PHE A 133 -2.79 -10.94 -9.48
N VAL A 134 -2.63 -10.76 -10.79
CA VAL A 134 -2.78 -11.82 -11.80
C VAL A 134 -1.41 -12.03 -12.43
N PRO A 135 -0.71 -13.13 -12.10
CA PRO A 135 0.66 -13.34 -12.52
C PRO A 135 0.77 -13.47 -14.05
N PRO A 136 1.97 -13.25 -14.62
CA PRO A 136 2.19 -13.42 -16.04
C PRO A 136 1.88 -14.84 -16.53
N SER A 137 1.60 -14.98 -17.82
CA SER A 137 1.31 -16.27 -18.46
C SER A 137 2.52 -17.22 -18.51
N SER A 138 3.72 -16.72 -18.25
CA SER A 138 4.97 -17.49 -18.18
C SER A 138 5.81 -17.04 -16.98
N PRO A 139 6.67 -17.89 -16.40
CA PRO A 139 7.49 -17.53 -15.23
C PRO A 139 8.24 -16.22 -15.44
N ALA A 140 8.10 -15.25 -14.53
CA ALA A 140 8.57 -13.88 -14.70
C ALA A 140 10.10 -13.74 -14.82
N GLY A 141 10.85 -14.66 -14.21
CA GLY A 141 12.30 -14.60 -14.08
C GLY A 141 12.73 -13.92 -12.77
N ALA A 142 14.03 -13.65 -12.62
CA ALA A 142 14.55 -12.92 -11.47
C ALA A 142 14.08 -11.45 -11.48
N PRO A 143 13.92 -10.81 -10.30
CA PRO A 143 13.60 -9.40 -10.22
C PRO A 143 14.67 -8.55 -10.92
N SER A 144 14.23 -7.53 -11.66
CA SER A 144 15.11 -6.60 -12.37
C SER A 144 14.68 -5.17 -12.02
N VAL A 145 15.60 -4.40 -11.43
CA VAL A 145 15.30 -3.07 -10.90
C VAL A 145 16.43 -2.09 -11.15
N ALA A 146 16.09 -0.83 -11.40
CA ALA A 146 17.02 0.29 -11.37
C ALA A 146 16.70 1.22 -10.20
N TRP A 147 17.74 1.76 -9.56
CA TRP A 147 17.62 2.59 -8.37
C TRP A 147 18.15 3.99 -8.65
N HIS A 148 17.45 4.99 -8.14
CA HIS A 148 17.83 6.39 -8.31
C HIS A 148 17.67 7.15 -7.01
N LEU A 149 18.63 8.03 -6.72
CA LEU A 149 18.53 9.01 -5.65
C LEU A 149 18.42 10.39 -6.30
N ARG A 150 17.24 10.98 -6.27
CA ARG A 150 16.93 12.24 -6.97
C ARG A 150 16.96 13.41 -5.99
N ALA A 151 17.41 14.57 -6.47
CA ALA A 151 17.31 15.79 -5.68
C ALA A 151 15.83 16.11 -5.43
N PRO A 152 15.51 16.82 -4.32
CA PRO A 152 14.18 17.38 -4.14
C PRO A 152 13.82 18.29 -5.32
N ASP A 153 12.54 18.37 -5.67
CA ASP A 153 12.08 19.31 -6.68
C ASP A 153 12.40 20.76 -6.25
N ALA A 154 12.80 21.60 -7.22
CA ALA A 154 13.08 23.01 -6.95
C ALA A 154 11.81 23.71 -6.44
N GLY A 155 11.85 24.21 -5.19
CA GLY A 155 10.70 24.83 -4.52
C GLY A 155 9.92 23.91 -3.58
N ALA A 156 10.35 22.65 -3.38
CA ALA A 156 9.81 21.80 -2.34
C ALA A 156 9.97 22.46 -0.96
N GLN A 157 8.94 22.37 -0.11
CA GLN A 157 8.99 22.88 1.27
C GLN A 157 10.21 22.30 2.02
N PRO A 158 10.81 23.01 2.99
CA PRO A 158 12.01 22.54 3.71
C PRO A 158 11.86 21.16 4.37
N ALA A 159 10.64 20.73 4.71
CA ALA A 159 10.36 19.39 5.23
C ALA A 159 10.42 18.27 4.15
N ALA A 160 10.37 18.64 2.87
CA ALA A 160 10.45 17.78 1.69
C ALA A 160 11.81 17.89 0.97
N SER A 161 12.83 18.52 1.59
CA SER A 161 14.14 18.77 0.99
C SER A 161 15.12 17.58 1.09
N ALA A 162 14.64 16.38 1.44
CA ALA A 162 15.46 15.17 1.41
C ALA A 162 15.46 14.56 -0.01
N PRO A 163 16.59 14.01 -0.47
CA PRO A 163 16.63 13.38 -1.78
C PRO A 163 15.68 12.18 -1.83
N ALA A 164 14.91 12.06 -2.91
CA ALA A 164 13.93 11.01 -3.09
C ALA A 164 14.59 9.74 -3.65
N LEU A 165 14.55 8.64 -2.88
CA LEU A 165 14.91 7.32 -3.39
C LEU A 165 13.76 6.80 -4.24
N THR A 166 14.05 6.42 -5.49
CA THR A 166 13.07 5.84 -6.40
C THR A 166 13.59 4.54 -6.97
N ILE A 167 12.66 3.65 -7.27
CA ILE A 167 12.92 2.35 -7.87
C ILE A 167 12.11 2.25 -9.17
N ASP A 168 12.76 1.81 -10.24
CA ASP A 168 12.13 1.46 -11.50
C ASP A 168 12.13 -0.06 -11.59
N ASN A 169 10.94 -0.67 -11.64
CA ASN A 169 10.80 -2.11 -11.80
C ASN A 169 10.80 -2.44 -13.29
N LEU A 170 11.88 -3.07 -13.73
CA LEU A 170 12.10 -3.52 -15.11
C LEU A 170 11.67 -4.99 -15.30
N GLY A 171 11.14 -5.63 -14.26
CA GLY A 171 10.60 -6.98 -14.28
C GLY A 171 9.16 -7.05 -14.81
N ARG A 172 8.63 -8.28 -14.87
CA ARG A 172 7.27 -8.59 -15.36
C ARG A 172 6.26 -8.85 -14.24
N GLU A 173 6.72 -8.88 -13.00
CA GLU A 173 5.92 -8.98 -11.78
C GLU A 173 6.19 -7.77 -10.90
N HIS A 174 5.25 -7.42 -10.04
CA HIS A 174 5.48 -6.41 -9.03
C HIS A 174 6.63 -6.80 -8.08
N LEU A 175 7.12 -5.80 -7.36
CA LEU A 175 8.05 -5.97 -6.26
C LEU A 175 7.52 -5.19 -5.06
N GLN A 176 7.30 -5.85 -3.93
CA GLN A 176 6.97 -5.19 -2.66
C GLN A 176 8.25 -4.99 -1.84
N VAL A 177 8.75 -3.76 -1.75
CA VAL A 177 9.82 -3.39 -0.84
C VAL A 177 9.27 -3.34 0.58
N THR A 178 9.86 -4.15 1.47
CA THR A 178 9.43 -4.30 2.88
C THR A 178 10.39 -3.63 3.86
N GLN A 179 11.64 -3.44 3.45
CA GLN A 179 12.64 -2.73 4.24
C GLN A 179 13.70 -2.12 3.32
N VAL A 180 14.19 -0.94 3.69
CA VAL A 180 15.40 -0.35 3.12
C VAL A 180 16.40 -0.10 4.25
N THR A 181 17.65 -0.50 4.01
CA THR A 181 18.80 -0.16 4.85
C THR A 181 19.73 0.72 4.03
N VAL A 182 20.19 1.82 4.61
CA VAL A 182 21.15 2.75 3.99
C VAL A 182 22.39 2.81 4.86
N ARG A 183 23.54 2.58 4.23
CA ARG A 183 24.86 2.68 4.86
C ARG A 183 25.70 3.75 4.18
N HIS A 184 26.54 4.41 4.96
CA HIS A 184 27.62 5.22 4.42
C HIS A 184 28.71 4.31 3.80
N ALA A 185 29.56 4.86 2.93
CA ALA A 185 30.62 4.10 2.27
C ALA A 185 31.64 3.44 3.22
N ASP A 186 31.76 3.93 4.46
CA ASP A 186 32.57 3.34 5.53
C ASP A 186 31.89 2.16 6.25
N GLY A 187 30.68 1.77 5.83
CA GLY A 187 29.89 0.68 6.40
C GLY A 187 28.95 1.09 7.54
N ARG A 188 29.02 2.34 8.03
CA ARG A 188 28.15 2.84 9.09
C ARG A 188 26.69 2.88 8.63
N GLU A 189 25.81 2.22 9.38
CA GLU A 189 24.36 2.28 9.13
C GLU A 189 23.82 3.68 9.43
N LEU A 190 23.15 4.28 8.46
CA LEU A 190 22.52 5.61 8.58
C LEU A 190 21.01 5.49 8.83
N LEU A 191 20.38 4.51 8.19
CA LEU A 191 18.94 4.32 8.24
C LEU A 191 18.61 2.82 8.07
N ARG A 192 17.61 2.37 8.82
CA ARG A 192 16.90 1.12 8.56
C ARG A 192 15.42 1.38 8.77
N GLN A 193 14.65 1.27 7.69
CA GLN A 193 13.25 1.64 7.69
C GLN A 193 12.41 0.53 7.08
N ARG A 194 11.43 0.05 7.85
CA ARG A 194 10.39 -0.87 7.36
C ARG A 194 9.35 -0.08 6.56
N MET A 195 8.84 -0.68 5.50
CA MET A 195 7.86 -0.08 4.62
C MET A 195 6.99 -1.16 3.97
N SER A 196 6.02 -0.73 3.16
CA SER A 196 5.19 -1.59 2.34
C SER A 196 4.90 -0.83 1.05
N VAL A 197 5.92 -0.72 0.21
CA VAL A 197 5.84 0.03 -1.06
C VAL A 197 5.95 -0.95 -2.22
N TYR A 198 5.06 -0.81 -3.17
CA TYR A 198 5.06 -1.63 -4.38
C TYR A 198 5.66 -0.84 -5.54
N ALA A 199 6.47 -1.52 -6.35
CA ALA A 199 6.83 -1.09 -7.70
C ALA A 199 6.18 -2.08 -8.68
N LEU A 200 5.21 -1.61 -9.45
CA LEU A 200 4.49 -2.45 -10.43
C LEU A 200 5.36 -2.77 -11.65
N PRO A 201 5.06 -3.82 -12.43
CA PRO A 201 5.83 -4.17 -13.61
C PRO A 201 5.98 -2.98 -14.57
N GLN A 202 7.19 -2.78 -15.11
CA GLN A 202 7.53 -1.70 -16.05
C GLN A 202 7.20 -0.29 -15.54
N GLN A 203 7.10 -0.11 -14.22
CA GLN A 203 6.71 1.14 -13.58
C GLN A 203 7.64 1.52 -12.42
N SER A 204 7.47 2.74 -11.94
CA SER A 204 8.34 3.34 -10.94
C SER A 204 7.58 3.65 -9.66
N ALA A 205 8.27 3.54 -8.52
CA ALA A 205 7.76 3.92 -7.21
C ALA A 205 8.76 4.81 -6.45
N ALA A 206 8.23 5.68 -5.59
CA ALA A 206 9.02 6.44 -4.64
C ALA A 206 9.08 5.71 -3.30
N LEU A 207 10.29 5.56 -2.76
CA LEU A 207 10.53 4.96 -1.46
C LEU A 207 10.72 6.09 -0.44
N PRO A 208 9.81 6.25 0.53
CA PRO A 208 9.84 7.36 1.48
C PRO A 208 10.92 7.11 2.53
N VAL A 209 12.18 7.37 2.16
CA VAL A 209 13.33 7.26 3.06
C VAL A 209 13.63 8.61 3.69
N ALA A 210 13.67 8.66 5.02
CA ALA A 210 14.07 9.86 5.76
C ALA A 210 15.59 9.84 6.00
N LEU A 211 16.36 10.29 5.02
CA LEU A 211 17.81 10.39 5.17
C LEU A 211 18.19 11.60 6.04
N PRO A 212 19.23 11.50 6.89
CA PRO A 212 19.79 12.68 7.54
C PRO A 212 20.39 13.63 6.48
N PRO A 213 20.60 14.92 6.81
CA PRO A 213 21.31 15.84 5.93
C PRO A 213 22.71 15.29 5.60
N LEU A 214 23.01 15.14 4.30
CA LEU A 214 24.27 14.61 3.81
C LEU A 214 24.85 15.54 2.72
N PRO A 215 26.18 15.73 2.67
CA PRO A 215 26.80 16.49 1.59
C PRO A 215 26.51 15.91 0.21
N PRO A 216 26.36 16.74 -0.84
CA PRO A 216 26.41 16.30 -2.22
C PRO A 216 27.65 15.44 -2.53
N GLY A 217 27.47 14.41 -3.35
CA GLY A 217 28.53 13.48 -3.72
C GLY A 217 28.83 12.41 -2.67
N THR A 218 28.24 12.47 -1.46
CA THR A 218 28.35 11.39 -0.48
C THR A 218 27.87 10.08 -1.09
N ARG A 219 28.74 9.07 -1.09
CA ARG A 219 28.45 7.73 -1.60
C ARG A 219 27.74 6.92 -0.52
N LEU A 220 26.60 6.37 -0.88
CA LEU A 220 25.74 5.57 -0.01
C LEU A 220 25.55 4.18 -0.61
N GLN A 221 25.48 3.18 0.24
CA GLN A 221 25.06 1.82 -0.10
C GLN A 221 23.61 1.65 0.32
N PHE A 222 22.76 1.21 -0.60
CA PHE A 222 21.37 0.88 -0.37
C PHE A 222 21.18 -0.63 -0.48
N GLU A 223 20.51 -1.19 0.52
CA GLU A 223 20.08 -2.59 0.56
C GLU A 223 18.56 -2.59 0.75
N ALA A 224 17.86 -3.44 0.00
CA ALA A 224 16.42 -3.56 0.10
C ALA A 224 16.01 -5.02 0.31
N GLN A 225 15.06 -5.23 1.22
CA GLN A 225 14.34 -6.49 1.34
C GLN A 225 13.02 -6.35 0.59
N ALA A 226 12.66 -7.39 -0.15
CA ALA A 226 11.42 -7.45 -0.91
C ALA A 226 10.74 -8.82 -0.75
N ASP A 227 9.55 -8.96 -1.31
CA ASP A 227 8.79 -10.21 -1.36
C ASP A 227 9.27 -11.21 -2.43
N SER A 228 10.35 -10.88 -3.15
CA SER A 228 10.98 -11.77 -4.12
C SER A 228 11.81 -12.86 -3.43
N GLU A 229 11.81 -14.08 -3.99
CA GLU A 229 12.65 -15.18 -3.50
C GLU A 229 14.15 -14.88 -3.67
N ALA A 230 14.52 -14.28 -4.81
CA ALA A 230 15.88 -13.83 -5.05
C ALA A 230 16.13 -12.49 -4.35
N PRO A 231 17.24 -12.33 -3.61
CA PRO A 231 17.59 -11.07 -2.97
C PRO A 231 17.96 -10.01 -4.02
N LEU A 232 17.63 -8.75 -3.71
CA LEU A 232 18.08 -7.62 -4.52
C LEU A 232 19.55 -7.31 -4.19
N PRO A 233 20.42 -7.12 -5.20
CA PRO A 233 21.79 -6.76 -4.95
C PRO A 233 21.87 -5.37 -4.29
N PRO A 234 22.85 -5.13 -3.41
CA PRO A 234 23.11 -3.79 -2.89
C PRO A 234 23.51 -2.86 -4.04
N VAL A 235 23.07 -1.61 -3.96
CA VAL A 235 23.39 -0.58 -4.96
C VAL A 235 24.11 0.59 -4.30
N PHE A 236 25.05 1.19 -5.04
CA PHE A 236 25.76 2.39 -4.58
C PHE A 236 25.26 3.60 -5.35
N LEU A 237 24.74 4.59 -4.63
CA LEU A 237 24.25 5.84 -5.21
C LEU A 237 24.97 7.02 -4.55
N GLN A 238 25.06 8.13 -5.25
CA GLN A 238 25.60 9.37 -4.72
C GLN A 238 24.47 10.34 -4.37
N VAL A 239 24.61 11.04 -3.25
CA VAL A 239 23.71 12.15 -2.91
C VAL A 239 23.82 13.20 -4.02
N PRO A 240 22.71 13.56 -4.69
CA PRO A 240 22.74 14.51 -5.78
C PRO A 240 23.14 15.90 -5.28
N GLY A 241 23.87 16.66 -6.10
CA GLY A 241 24.07 18.08 -5.87
C GLY A 241 22.83 18.90 -6.18
N ALA A 242 22.72 20.08 -5.59
CA ALA A 242 21.72 21.06 -6.02
C ALA A 242 22.01 21.39 -7.48
N THR A 243 21.07 21.14 -8.38
CA THR A 243 21.13 21.63 -9.75
C THR A 243 21.13 23.16 -9.68
N ALA A 244 22.24 23.78 -10.09
CA ALA A 244 22.26 25.23 -10.27
C ALA A 244 21.18 25.58 -11.29
N ALA A 245 20.22 26.41 -10.88
CA ALA A 245 19.32 27.05 -11.82
C ALA A 245 20.19 27.98 -12.69
N THR A 246 20.49 27.55 -13.91
CA THR A 246 21.10 28.45 -14.90
C THR A 246 20.06 29.52 -15.23
N PRO A 247 20.40 30.81 -15.19
CA PRO A 247 19.48 31.92 -15.41
C PRO A 247 18.91 31.96 -16.83
#